data_AF-A0A4R1YY91-F1
#
_entry.id   AF-A0A4R1YY91-F1
#
_cell.length_a   1.000
_cell.length_b   1.000
_cell.length_c   1.000
_cell.angle_alpha   90.00
_cell.angle_beta   90.00
_cell.angle_gamma   90.00
#
_symmetry.space_group_name_H-M   'P 1'
#
loop_
_entity.id
_entity.type
_entity.pdbx_description
1 polymer ?
#
loop_
_entity_poly.entity_id
_entity_poly.type
_entity_poly.pdbx_seq_one_letter_code
_entity_poly.pdbx_strand_id
1 'polypeptide(L)'
;MKVSKVYAATVLAASLALGAVAAPAASFAAPAATSQKNVQGVFTQASVERTADGKLKIHWNSNADLGAAKILWSTSPDNIAQNGKQLKRINASYNGYVTADPKPGSRLYFYIKTSSGATVTVAERKVNLQGAYNFRDLGGYKTTDGKTVKWGKLFRGEELGHLTDSDIKIIQEMGIKTNVDYRTDAEVKALADPVIPGIKNIRTDEGNAGSTADLMSMIASGQMKDEATAVAMMAGFNKQMVDNPKFYVQLMELLNDPNNIGLVQHCTAGKDRTGLGSAIILLALGVDEKTVMDDYLLSNVYRAEANKKAIEAVKAQVKDENVVAAITAMMGVQKEFLQAAIDEMKAKYGSIDSFLEKGLGITKQERAKLKAMYTE
;
A
#
# COMPACT_ATOMS: atom_id res chain seq x y z
N MET A 1 -67.66 46.08 19.33
CA MET A 1 -67.22 46.51 17.99
C MET A 1 -67.09 45.27 17.12
N LYS A 2 -68.19 44.93 16.43
CA LYS A 2 -68.37 44.90 14.96
C LYS A 2 -67.65 43.71 14.30
N VAL A 3 -68.31 42.54 14.17
CA VAL A 3 -69.36 42.12 13.18
C VAL A 3 -68.64 41.61 11.91
N SER A 4 -68.89 40.42 11.32
CA SER A 4 -70.17 39.80 10.87
C SER A 4 -69.92 38.34 10.45
N LYS A 5 -70.77 37.36 10.83
CA LYS A 5 -71.90 36.73 10.09
C LYS A 5 -71.50 35.58 9.14
N VAL A 6 -71.89 34.31 9.35
CA VAL A 6 -73.24 33.64 9.32
C VAL A 6 -73.71 33.37 7.88
N TYR A 7 -74.26 32.23 7.40
CA TYR A 7 -74.69 30.88 7.87
C TYR A 7 -75.05 30.03 6.62
N ALA A 8 -75.07 28.68 6.76
CA ALA A 8 -76.01 27.67 6.19
C ALA A 8 -76.17 27.55 4.65
N ALA A 9 -76.66 26.46 4.03
CA ALA A 9 -77.46 25.32 4.48
C ALA A 9 -77.33 24.13 3.48
N THR A 10 -77.72 22.96 3.96
CA THR A 10 -77.92 21.67 3.28
C THR A 10 -79.06 21.69 2.25
N VAL A 11 -78.93 20.97 1.13
CA VAL A 11 -80.07 20.45 0.33
C VAL A 11 -79.75 19.04 -0.20
N LEU A 12 -80.75 18.17 -0.07
CA LEU A 12 -80.85 16.76 -0.46
C LEU A 12 -81.59 16.62 -1.82
N ALA A 13 -81.38 15.51 -2.54
CA ALA A 13 -82.20 14.89 -3.62
C ALA A 13 -81.39 14.61 -4.90
N ALA A 14 -81.58 13.57 -5.71
CA ALA A 14 -82.35 12.32 -5.67
C ALA A 14 -81.79 11.42 -6.79
N SER A 15 -82.04 10.12 -6.67
CA SER A 15 -81.70 9.01 -7.57
C SER A 15 -82.40 9.04 -8.94
N LEU A 16 -81.76 8.50 -9.99
CA LEU A 16 -82.38 7.68 -11.04
C LEU A 16 -81.34 6.88 -11.85
N ALA A 17 -81.74 5.66 -12.20
CA ALA A 17 -80.96 4.54 -12.74
C ALA A 17 -80.66 4.64 -14.24
N LEU A 18 -79.68 3.86 -14.73
CA LEU A 18 -79.80 2.99 -15.92
C LEU A 18 -78.51 2.17 -16.18
N GLY A 19 -78.69 0.87 -16.40
CA GLY A 19 -77.90 0.10 -17.38
C GLY A 19 -76.67 -0.64 -16.88
N ALA A 20 -76.85 -1.84 -16.35
CA ALA A 20 -75.80 -2.85 -16.29
C ALA A 20 -75.49 -3.39 -17.69
N VAL A 21 -74.22 -3.32 -18.10
CA VAL A 21 -73.66 -4.23 -19.12
C VAL A 21 -72.35 -4.76 -18.55
N ALA A 22 -72.35 -6.05 -18.22
CA ALA A 22 -71.18 -6.76 -17.76
C ALA A 22 -70.22 -6.98 -18.94
N ALA A 23 -68.96 -6.57 -18.78
CA ALA A 23 -67.83 -6.99 -19.62
C ALA A 23 -66.89 -7.86 -18.77
N PRO A 24 -66.34 -8.96 -19.33
CA PRO A 24 -65.61 -9.95 -18.55
C PRO A 24 -64.26 -9.41 -18.04
N ALA A 25 -63.92 -9.77 -16.81
CA ALA A 25 -62.67 -9.43 -16.16
C ALA A 25 -61.48 -10.05 -16.91
N ALA A 26 -60.63 -9.20 -17.49
CA ALA A 26 -59.29 -9.59 -17.90
C ALA A 26 -58.39 -9.63 -16.66
N SER A 27 -57.90 -10.82 -16.28
CA SER A 27 -56.88 -10.93 -15.25
C SER A 27 -55.57 -10.34 -15.77
N PHE A 28 -55.20 -9.17 -15.29
CA PHE A 28 -53.83 -8.69 -15.44
C PHE A 28 -52.96 -9.53 -14.50
N ALA A 29 -52.23 -10.49 -15.06
CA ALA A 29 -51.15 -11.15 -14.35
C ALA A 29 -50.13 -10.08 -13.96
N ALA A 30 -49.83 -9.97 -12.66
CA ALA A 30 -48.74 -9.11 -12.19
C ALA A 30 -47.44 -9.53 -12.91
N PRO A 31 -46.61 -8.57 -13.35
CA PRO A 31 -45.33 -8.93 -13.94
C PRO A 31 -44.53 -9.72 -12.89
N ALA A 32 -44.01 -10.87 -13.30
CA ALA A 32 -43.12 -11.67 -12.48
C ALA A 32 -42.03 -10.75 -11.92
N ALA A 33 -41.90 -10.72 -10.59
CA ALA A 33 -40.82 -10.02 -9.93
C ALA A 33 -39.50 -10.50 -10.55
N THR A 34 -38.89 -9.66 -11.37
CA THR A 34 -37.53 -9.87 -11.82
C THR A 34 -36.70 -9.94 -10.55
N SER A 35 -36.20 -11.13 -10.21
CA SER A 35 -35.21 -11.25 -9.16
C SER A 35 -34.04 -10.38 -9.59
N GLN A 36 -33.94 -9.18 -9.02
CA GLN A 36 -32.70 -8.44 -9.03
C GLN A 36 -31.68 -9.44 -8.51
N LYS A 37 -30.74 -9.86 -9.38
CA LYS A 37 -29.57 -10.58 -8.90
C LYS A 37 -29.00 -9.70 -7.80
N ASN A 38 -29.12 -10.16 -6.55
CA ASN A 38 -28.48 -9.49 -5.41
C ASN A 38 -27.01 -9.41 -5.78
N VAL A 39 -26.56 -8.24 -6.24
CA VAL A 39 -25.14 -7.98 -6.37
C VAL A 39 -24.64 -8.02 -4.94
N GLN A 40 -23.96 -9.11 -4.59
CA GLN A 40 -23.37 -9.28 -3.28
C GLN A 40 -22.36 -8.15 -3.13
N GLY A 41 -22.72 -7.12 -2.35
CA GLY A 41 -21.88 -5.94 -2.18
C GLY A 41 -20.48 -6.32 -1.72
N VAL A 42 -19.48 -5.54 -2.13
CA VAL A 42 -18.07 -5.77 -1.80
C VAL A 42 -17.44 -4.53 -1.18
N PHE A 43 -16.34 -4.73 -0.46
CA PHE A 43 -15.45 -3.65 -0.09
C PHE A 43 -14.74 -3.11 -1.34
N THR A 44 -14.79 -1.80 -1.54
CA THR A 44 -14.06 -1.11 -2.63
C THR A 44 -12.74 -0.53 -2.15
N GLN A 45 -12.62 -0.25 -0.85
CA GLN A 45 -11.40 0.21 -0.21
C GLN A 45 -11.42 -0.16 1.27
N ALA A 46 -10.26 -0.44 1.86
CA ALA A 46 -10.09 -0.54 3.31
C ALA A 46 -8.69 -0.06 3.72
N SER A 47 -8.58 0.61 4.86
CA SER A 47 -7.32 1.05 5.45
C SER A 47 -7.35 1.01 6.97
N VAL A 48 -6.17 0.98 7.58
CA VAL A 48 -6.00 1.25 9.01
C VAL A 48 -4.99 2.35 9.16
N GLU A 49 -5.36 3.36 9.95
CA GLU A 49 -4.51 4.49 10.29
C GLU A 49 -4.48 4.64 11.80
N ARG A 50 -3.30 4.97 12.33
CA ARG A 50 -3.13 5.33 13.73
C ARG A 50 -3.25 6.83 13.90
N THR A 51 -4.10 7.24 14.82
CA THR A 51 -4.31 8.65 15.17
C THR A 51 -3.21 9.13 16.11
N ALA A 52 -3.06 10.45 16.23
CA ALA A 52 -2.04 11.06 17.09
C ALA A 52 -2.18 10.68 18.58
N ASP A 53 -3.40 10.38 19.04
CA ASP A 53 -3.68 9.88 20.40
C ASP A 53 -3.50 8.35 20.55
N GLY A 54 -2.94 7.68 19.53
CA GLY A 54 -2.57 6.27 19.57
C GLY A 54 -3.70 5.28 19.27
N LYS A 55 -4.92 5.77 18.99
CA LYS A 55 -6.05 4.91 18.58
C LYS A 55 -5.89 4.45 17.14
N LEU A 56 -6.60 3.38 16.80
CA LEU A 56 -6.66 2.81 15.46
C LEU A 56 -8.00 3.13 14.81
N LYS A 57 -7.94 3.76 13.65
CA LYS A 57 -9.09 4.01 12.78
C LYS A 57 -9.06 2.98 11.64
N ILE A 58 -9.96 2.00 11.72
CA ILE A 58 -10.21 1.03 10.67
C ILE A 58 -11.28 1.64 9.76
N HIS A 59 -10.95 1.94 8.51
CA HIS A 59 -11.85 2.60 7.56
C HIS A 59 -12.13 1.68 6.38
N TRP A 60 -13.33 1.73 5.82
CA TRP A 60 -13.65 1.06 4.56
C TRP A 60 -14.72 1.80 3.77
N ASN A 61 -14.73 1.56 2.47
CA ASN A 61 -15.79 1.91 1.53
C ASN A 61 -16.38 0.63 0.93
N SER A 62 -17.66 0.68 0.57
CA SER A 62 -18.35 -0.41 -0.12
C SER A 62 -19.25 0.13 -1.23
N ASN A 63 -19.58 -0.72 -2.21
CA ASN A 63 -20.49 -0.37 -3.31
C ASN A 63 -21.97 -0.66 -2.99
N ALA A 64 -22.27 -1.17 -1.79
CA ALA A 64 -23.60 -1.43 -1.28
C ALA A 64 -23.58 -1.50 0.26
N ASP A 65 -24.76 -1.56 0.90
CA ASP A 65 -24.86 -1.92 2.31
C ASP A 65 -24.49 -3.40 2.50
N LEU A 66 -23.47 -3.65 3.32
CA LEU A 66 -22.96 -4.99 3.59
C LEU A 66 -23.58 -5.63 4.84
N GLY A 67 -24.44 -4.90 5.55
CA GLY A 67 -25.09 -5.32 6.79
C GLY A 67 -24.14 -5.40 7.98
N ALA A 68 -24.42 -6.23 8.98
CA ALA A 68 -23.62 -6.29 10.20
C ALA A 68 -22.18 -6.79 9.93
N ALA A 69 -21.18 -6.06 10.40
CA ALA A 69 -19.77 -6.43 10.36
C ALA A 69 -19.27 -6.98 11.71
N LYS A 70 -18.52 -8.08 11.64
CA LYS A 70 -17.69 -8.59 12.73
C LYS A 70 -16.23 -8.28 12.42
N ILE A 71 -15.57 -7.57 13.33
CA ILE A 71 -14.16 -7.20 13.24
C ILE A 71 -13.36 -8.14 14.15
N LEU A 72 -12.39 -8.83 13.57
CA LEU A 72 -11.39 -9.64 14.25
C LEU A 72 -10.03 -8.96 14.19
N TRP A 73 -9.16 -9.24 15.15
CA TRP A 73 -7.77 -8.81 15.13
C TRP A 73 -6.81 -9.97 15.46
N SER A 74 -5.59 -9.90 14.94
CA SER A 74 -4.50 -10.85 15.20
C SER A 74 -3.13 -10.16 15.03
N THR A 75 -2.08 -10.75 15.58
CA THR A 75 -0.69 -10.36 15.31
C THR A 75 -0.08 -11.07 14.10
N SER A 76 -0.84 -12.00 13.48
CA SER A 76 -0.49 -12.63 12.21
C SER A 76 -1.69 -12.54 11.26
N PRO A 77 -1.47 -12.26 9.96
CA PRO A 77 -2.55 -12.25 8.98
C PRO A 77 -3.01 -13.67 8.63
N ASP A 78 -2.20 -14.69 8.93
CA ASP A 78 -2.48 -16.08 8.57
C ASP A 78 -3.64 -16.65 9.38
N ASN A 79 -4.66 -17.15 8.67
CA ASN A 79 -5.86 -17.77 9.23
C ASN A 79 -6.63 -16.88 10.23
N ILE A 80 -6.56 -15.56 10.07
CA ILE A 80 -7.23 -14.58 10.95
C ILE A 80 -8.75 -14.78 11.02
N ALA A 81 -9.37 -15.30 9.97
CA ALA A 81 -10.80 -15.62 9.95
C ALA A 81 -11.18 -16.73 10.95
N GLN A 82 -10.23 -17.61 11.28
CA GLN A 82 -10.40 -18.77 12.16
C GLN A 82 -9.83 -18.51 13.56
N ASN A 83 -8.65 -17.90 13.67
CA ASN A 83 -7.91 -17.74 14.92
C ASN A 83 -7.97 -16.31 15.51
N GLY A 84 -8.55 -15.35 14.77
CA GLY A 84 -8.60 -13.94 15.17
C GLY A 84 -9.46 -13.71 16.40
N LYS A 85 -9.02 -12.80 17.27
CA LYS A 85 -9.78 -12.37 18.45
C LYS A 85 -10.84 -11.36 18.04
N GLN A 86 -12.07 -11.53 18.53
CA GLN A 86 -13.14 -10.60 18.22
C GLN A 86 -12.88 -9.24 18.88
N LEU A 87 -12.85 -8.18 18.08
CA LEU A 87 -12.75 -6.81 18.54
C LEU A 87 -14.14 -6.22 18.80
N LYS A 88 -15.01 -6.27 17.79
CA LYS A 88 -16.33 -5.63 17.84
C LYS A 88 -17.27 -6.23 16.80
N ARG A 89 -18.58 -6.09 17.05
CA ARG A 89 -19.65 -6.23 16.06
C ARG A 89 -20.34 -4.88 15.88
N ILE A 90 -20.51 -4.43 14.65
CA ILE A 90 -21.10 -3.14 14.26
C ILE A 90 -21.95 -3.30 12.99
N ASN A 91 -22.60 -2.24 12.50
CA ASN A 91 -23.13 -2.22 11.14
C ASN A 91 -22.03 -1.76 10.15
N ALA A 92 -21.89 -2.42 9.00
CA ALA A 92 -20.87 -2.10 7.99
C ALA A 92 -21.21 -0.83 7.19
N SER A 93 -22.47 -0.36 7.23
CA SER A 93 -22.87 0.92 6.66
C SER A 93 -22.23 2.13 7.37
N TYR A 94 -21.66 1.94 8.56
CA TYR A 94 -20.74 2.91 9.14
C TYR A 94 -19.38 2.78 8.45
N ASN A 95 -18.87 3.84 7.82
CA ASN A 95 -17.60 3.89 7.05
C ASN A 95 -16.31 3.62 7.86
N GLY A 96 -16.41 2.91 8.99
CA GLY A 96 -15.26 2.58 9.81
C GLY A 96 -15.58 2.27 11.27
N TYR A 97 -14.52 1.99 12.01
CA TYR A 97 -14.52 1.81 13.45
C TYR A 97 -13.24 2.39 14.05
N VAL A 98 -13.38 3.14 15.14
CA VAL A 98 -12.24 3.65 15.91
C VAL A 98 -12.15 2.85 17.21
N THR A 99 -10.93 2.42 17.54
CA THR A 99 -10.67 1.53 18.67
C THR A 99 -9.35 1.88 19.35
N ALA A 100 -9.21 1.55 20.63
CA ALA A 100 -7.91 1.56 21.28
C ALA A 100 -7.05 0.44 20.67
N ASP A 101 -5.73 0.60 20.68
CA ASP A 101 -4.82 -0.46 20.26
C ASP A 101 -4.99 -1.70 21.17
N PRO A 102 -5.46 -2.85 20.64
CA PRO A 102 -5.73 -4.03 21.46
C PRO A 102 -4.46 -4.75 21.93
N LYS A 103 -3.29 -4.47 21.35
CA LYS A 103 -1.99 -5.00 21.77
C LYS A 103 -0.87 -4.02 21.38
N PRO A 104 -0.67 -2.94 22.16
CA PRO A 104 0.39 -1.97 21.91
C PRO A 104 1.76 -2.64 21.82
N GLY A 105 2.60 -2.18 20.89
CA GLY A 105 3.94 -2.74 20.67
C GLY A 105 3.96 -4.04 19.86
N SER A 106 2.86 -4.38 19.18
CA SER A 106 2.81 -5.47 18.20
C SER A 106 2.28 -4.98 16.85
N ARG A 107 2.66 -5.66 15.77
CA ARG A 107 2.00 -5.49 14.47
C ARG A 107 0.61 -6.11 14.52
N LEU A 108 -0.39 -5.39 14.00
CA LEU A 108 -1.78 -5.83 14.03
C LEU A 108 -2.37 -5.93 12.63
N TYR A 109 -3.18 -6.97 12.46
CA TYR A 109 -3.99 -7.22 11.28
C TYR A 109 -5.45 -7.31 11.71
N PHE A 110 -6.34 -6.76 10.90
CA PHE A 110 -7.77 -6.76 11.13
C PHE A 110 -8.48 -7.47 10.00
N TYR A 111 -9.43 -8.33 10.36
CA TYR A 111 -10.28 -9.02 9.41
C TYR A 111 -11.72 -8.62 9.65
N ILE A 112 -12.34 -8.04 8.63
CA ILE A 112 -13.74 -7.63 8.66
C ILE A 112 -14.54 -8.65 7.86
N LYS A 113 -15.55 -9.25 8.49
CA LYS A 113 -16.53 -10.13 7.83
C LYS A 113 -17.93 -9.58 8.03
N THR A 114 -18.65 -9.38 6.94
CA THR A 114 -20.01 -8.84 6.96
C THR A 114 -21.06 -9.95 6.89
N SER A 115 -22.31 -9.63 7.23
CA SER A 115 -23.45 -10.54 7.07
C SER A 115 -23.78 -10.81 5.60
N SER A 116 -23.43 -9.91 4.69
CA SER A 116 -23.51 -10.17 3.25
C SER A 116 -22.49 -11.20 2.76
N GLY A 117 -21.51 -11.58 3.59
CA GLY A 117 -20.43 -12.50 3.22
C GLY A 117 -19.18 -11.81 2.66
N ALA A 118 -19.20 -10.48 2.49
CA ALA A 118 -18.03 -9.72 2.09
C ALA A 118 -16.95 -9.79 3.20
N THR A 119 -15.69 -9.89 2.77
CA THR A 119 -14.56 -9.96 3.69
C THR A 119 -13.41 -9.07 3.22
N VAL A 120 -12.62 -8.57 4.16
CA VAL A 120 -11.36 -7.86 3.87
C VAL A 120 -10.40 -8.00 5.04
N THR A 121 -9.13 -8.22 4.72
CA THR A 121 -8.01 -8.12 5.67
C THR A 121 -7.28 -6.80 5.45
N VAL A 122 -7.00 -6.08 6.54
CA VAL A 122 -6.38 -4.76 6.50
C VAL A 122 -5.43 -4.56 7.69
N ALA A 123 -4.36 -3.81 7.48
CA ALA A 123 -3.39 -3.46 8.51
C ALA A 123 -2.84 -2.04 8.29
N GLU A 124 -2.13 -1.51 9.29
CA GLU A 124 -1.31 -0.32 9.10
C GLU A 124 -0.20 -0.64 8.08
N ARG A 125 -0.12 0.16 7.01
CA ARG A 125 0.92 0.00 5.98
C ARG A 125 2.31 0.27 6.54
N LYS A 126 2.48 1.45 7.15
CA LYS A 126 3.70 1.78 7.91
C LYS A 126 3.78 0.88 9.14
N VAL A 127 4.93 0.25 9.33
CA VAL A 127 5.24 -0.42 10.60
C VAL A 127 5.85 0.65 11.50
N ASN A 128 5.20 0.94 12.63
CA ASN A 128 5.67 1.96 13.55
C ASN A 128 6.85 1.43 14.36
N LEU A 129 8.06 1.64 13.84
CA LEU A 129 9.33 1.36 14.50
C LEU A 129 9.94 2.67 14.98
N GLN A 130 10.70 2.63 16.07
CA GLN A 130 11.40 3.80 16.62
C GLN A 130 12.64 4.12 15.80
N GLY A 131 13.38 3.08 15.41
CA GLY A 131 14.63 3.19 14.65
C GLY A 131 14.47 3.28 13.13
N ALA A 132 13.25 3.25 12.59
CA ALA A 132 13.01 3.27 11.15
C ALA A 132 11.80 4.15 10.79
N TYR A 133 11.96 5.01 9.78
CA TYR A 133 10.96 5.95 9.30
C TYR A 133 10.10 5.38 8.17
N ASN A 134 10.73 4.66 7.23
CA ASN A 134 10.19 4.25 5.93
C ASN A 134 9.89 2.75 5.83
N PHE A 135 9.92 2.02 6.96
CA PHE A 135 9.58 0.60 7.03
C PHE A 135 8.08 0.35 6.87
N ARG A 136 7.70 -0.46 5.88
CA ARG A 136 6.29 -0.74 5.57
C ARG A 136 6.05 -2.10 4.91
N ASP A 137 4.82 -2.54 4.99
CA ASP A 137 4.29 -3.76 4.36
C ASP A 137 3.72 -3.43 2.98
N LEU A 138 3.99 -4.29 1.99
CA LEU A 138 3.52 -4.19 0.61
C LEU A 138 2.16 -4.88 0.38
N GLY A 139 1.54 -5.43 1.43
CA GLY A 139 0.21 -6.04 1.36
C GLY A 139 -0.93 -5.06 1.08
N GLY A 140 -2.10 -5.62 0.75
CA GLY A 140 -3.34 -4.90 0.55
C GLY A 140 -3.52 -4.22 -0.80
N TYR A 141 -2.50 -4.20 -1.67
CA TYR A 141 -2.66 -3.68 -3.03
C TYR A 141 -3.48 -4.63 -3.89
N LYS A 142 -4.38 -4.07 -4.70
CA LYS A 142 -5.20 -4.84 -5.66
C LYS A 142 -4.41 -5.10 -6.93
N THR A 143 -4.54 -6.31 -7.45
CA THR A 143 -4.02 -6.68 -8.76
C THR A 143 -5.10 -6.45 -9.83
N THR A 144 -4.68 -6.34 -11.09
CA THR A 144 -5.59 -6.12 -12.23
C THR A 144 -6.52 -7.30 -12.49
N ASP A 145 -6.19 -8.50 -12.00
CA ASP A 145 -7.04 -9.70 -12.03
C ASP A 145 -7.95 -9.84 -10.79
N GLY A 146 -8.03 -8.82 -9.93
CA GLY A 146 -8.97 -8.72 -8.82
C GLY A 146 -8.51 -9.35 -7.51
N LYS A 147 -7.33 -9.96 -7.47
CA LYS A 147 -6.71 -10.45 -6.23
C LYS A 147 -6.11 -9.31 -5.39
N THR A 148 -5.62 -9.66 -4.22
CA THR A 148 -4.96 -8.73 -3.29
C THR A 148 -3.59 -9.25 -2.91
N VAL A 149 -2.57 -8.40 -2.89
CA VAL A 149 -1.26 -8.76 -2.31
C VAL A 149 -1.45 -9.09 -0.82
N LYS A 150 -1.00 -10.26 -0.39
CA LYS A 150 -1.17 -10.73 0.99
C LYS A 150 -0.40 -9.82 1.96
N TRP A 151 -1.08 -9.44 3.04
CA TRP A 151 -0.46 -8.76 4.16
C TRP A 151 0.57 -9.64 4.87
N GLY A 152 1.62 -9.02 5.42
CA GLY A 152 2.61 -9.67 6.28
C GLY A 152 3.61 -10.58 5.57
N LYS A 153 3.70 -10.52 4.24
CA LYS A 153 4.58 -11.40 3.46
C LYS A 153 5.77 -10.67 2.82
N LEU A 154 5.58 -9.40 2.51
CA LEU A 154 6.51 -8.57 1.74
C LEU A 154 6.66 -7.22 2.42
N PHE A 155 7.88 -6.87 2.78
CA PHE A 155 8.20 -5.63 3.46
C PHE A 155 9.31 -4.89 2.74
N ARG A 156 9.32 -3.57 2.93
CA ARG A 156 10.40 -2.70 2.49
C ARG A 156 10.80 -1.75 3.61
N GLY A 157 12.06 -1.35 3.66
CA GLY A 157 12.54 -0.42 4.68
C GLY A 157 13.77 0.37 4.24
N GLU A 158 14.24 1.23 5.15
CA GLU A 158 15.60 1.78 5.08
C GLU A 158 16.58 0.92 5.88
N GLU A 159 17.80 1.40 6.11
CA GLU A 159 18.79 0.69 6.91
C GLU A 159 18.30 0.39 8.33
N LEU A 160 18.71 -0.75 8.86
CA LEU A 160 18.15 -1.31 10.09
C LEU A 160 19.10 -1.10 11.29
N GLY A 161 20.27 -0.50 11.10
CA GLY A 161 21.26 -0.27 12.16
C GLY A 161 20.81 0.65 13.29
N HIS A 162 19.69 1.37 13.13
CA HIS A 162 19.09 2.22 14.16
C HIS A 162 17.95 1.57 14.93
N LEU A 163 17.59 0.32 14.61
CA LEU A 163 16.51 -0.39 15.31
C LEU A 163 16.83 -0.52 16.81
N THR A 164 15.80 -0.25 17.62
CA THR A 164 15.86 -0.47 19.07
C THR A 164 15.57 -1.94 19.41
N ASP A 165 15.87 -2.36 20.63
CA ASP A 165 15.49 -3.70 21.13
C ASP A 165 13.97 -3.94 21.04
N SER A 166 13.16 -2.89 21.19
CA SER A 166 11.71 -2.98 21.02
C SER A 166 11.32 -3.21 19.56
N ASP A 167 12.01 -2.57 18.63
CA ASP A 167 11.76 -2.75 17.19
C ASP A 167 12.14 -4.16 16.73
N ILE A 168 13.26 -4.69 17.24
CA ILE A 168 13.70 -6.06 16.97
C ILE A 168 12.63 -7.06 17.43
N LYS A 169 12.05 -6.87 18.63
CA LYS A 169 10.95 -7.72 19.11
C LYS A 169 9.72 -7.66 18.22
N ILE A 170 9.33 -6.45 17.77
CA ILE A 170 8.23 -6.28 16.82
C ILE A 170 8.51 -7.07 15.54
N ILE A 171 9.69 -6.91 14.95
CA ILE A 171 10.09 -7.58 13.70
C ILE A 171 10.10 -9.11 13.86
N GLN A 172 10.54 -9.63 15.01
CA GLN A 172 10.51 -11.08 15.30
C GLN A 172 9.08 -11.63 15.33
N GLU A 173 8.11 -10.88 15.85
CA GLU A 173 6.70 -11.27 15.87
C GLU A 173 6.04 -11.26 14.47
N MET A 174 6.63 -10.54 13.50
CA MET A 174 6.06 -10.36 12.15
C MET A 174 6.26 -11.57 11.23
N GLY A 175 7.02 -12.58 11.66
CA GLY A 175 7.27 -13.78 10.86
C GLY A 175 8.20 -13.56 9.67
N ILE A 176 9.00 -12.48 9.68
CA ILE A 176 10.06 -12.26 8.69
C ILE A 176 11.12 -13.37 8.83
N LYS A 177 11.57 -13.90 7.70
CA LYS A 177 12.57 -14.97 7.56
C LYS A 177 13.82 -14.50 6.82
N THR A 178 13.67 -13.52 5.93
CA THR A 178 14.76 -13.08 5.06
C THR A 178 14.85 -11.56 5.08
N ASN A 179 16.05 -11.04 5.26
CA ASN A 179 16.41 -9.65 5.07
C ASN A 179 17.33 -9.54 3.84
N VAL A 180 16.94 -8.74 2.86
CA VAL A 180 17.71 -8.48 1.63
C VAL A 180 18.24 -7.05 1.70
N ASP A 181 19.56 -6.93 1.87
CA ASP A 181 20.24 -5.65 2.04
C ASP A 181 21.00 -5.28 0.75
N TYR A 182 20.53 -4.23 0.07
CA TYR A 182 21.11 -3.70 -1.17
C TYR A 182 22.26 -2.70 -0.93
N ARG A 183 22.67 -2.49 0.32
CA ARG A 183 23.75 -1.56 0.66
C ARG A 183 25.10 -2.13 0.26
N THR A 184 25.94 -1.22 -0.22
CA THR A 184 27.35 -1.48 -0.50
C THR A 184 28.11 -1.76 0.79
N ASP A 185 29.28 -2.37 0.67
CA ASP A 185 30.14 -2.63 1.82
C ASP A 185 30.54 -1.38 2.60
N ALA A 186 30.72 -0.24 1.94
CA ALA A 186 31.01 1.03 2.59
C ALA A 186 29.83 1.50 3.46
N GLU A 187 28.61 1.40 2.95
CA GLU A 187 27.38 1.74 3.69
C GLU A 187 27.18 0.83 4.91
N VAL A 188 27.37 -0.49 4.75
CA VAL A 188 27.25 -1.44 5.87
C VAL A 188 28.36 -1.27 6.90
N LYS A 189 29.58 -0.93 6.48
CA LYS A 189 30.67 -0.61 7.41
C LYS A 189 30.39 0.67 8.20
N ALA A 190 29.74 1.66 7.59
CA ALA A 190 29.36 2.89 8.25
C ALA A 190 28.27 2.67 9.30
N LEU A 191 27.29 1.81 8.99
CA LEU A 191 26.23 1.42 9.93
C LEU A 191 25.76 -0.01 9.64
N ALA A 192 26.19 -0.96 10.47
CA ALA A 192 25.79 -2.35 10.33
C ALA A 192 24.35 -2.58 10.81
N ASP A 193 23.63 -3.48 10.14
CA ASP A 193 22.35 -3.97 10.66
C ASP A 193 22.55 -4.82 11.92
N PRO A 194 21.57 -4.83 12.85
CA PRO A 194 21.59 -5.75 13.97
C PRO A 194 21.40 -7.19 13.50
N VAL A 195 21.94 -8.13 14.24
CA VAL A 195 21.59 -9.55 14.07
C VAL A 195 20.21 -9.77 14.69
N ILE A 196 19.21 -10.09 13.87
CA ILE A 196 17.86 -10.42 14.33
C ILE A 196 17.68 -11.94 14.37
N PRO A 197 17.51 -12.57 15.55
CA PRO A 197 17.35 -14.01 15.65
C PRO A 197 16.21 -14.54 14.80
N GLY A 198 16.48 -15.59 14.02
CA GLY A 198 15.51 -16.24 13.13
C GLY A 198 15.36 -15.59 11.74
N ILE A 199 16.11 -14.53 11.45
CA ILE A 199 16.14 -13.87 10.15
C ILE A 199 17.49 -14.08 9.47
N LYS A 200 17.46 -14.56 8.22
CA LYS A 200 18.63 -14.71 7.37
C LYS A 200 18.92 -13.41 6.64
N ASN A 201 20.11 -12.85 6.83
CA ASN A 201 20.60 -11.70 6.08
C ASN A 201 21.21 -12.16 4.75
N ILE A 202 20.74 -11.60 3.63
CA ILE A 202 21.25 -11.82 2.28
C ILE A 202 21.78 -10.49 1.75
N ARG A 203 23.01 -10.53 1.24
CA ARG A 203 23.68 -9.38 0.62
C ARG A 203 24.30 -9.78 -0.70
N THR A 204 24.32 -8.83 -1.63
CA THR A 204 25.13 -8.86 -2.85
C THR A 204 25.90 -7.54 -2.92
N ASP A 205 27.22 -7.60 -3.01
CA ASP A 205 28.07 -6.41 -3.03
C ASP A 205 28.37 -6.00 -4.47
N GLU A 206 27.41 -5.33 -5.12
CA GLU A 206 27.58 -4.90 -6.52
C GLU A 206 26.95 -3.51 -6.82
N GLY A 207 26.67 -2.73 -5.79
CA GLY A 207 26.03 -1.43 -5.92
C GLY A 207 27.02 -0.29 -6.17
N ASN A 208 26.57 0.73 -6.91
CA ASN A 208 27.25 2.03 -6.93
C ASN A 208 26.75 2.80 -5.69
N ALA A 209 27.59 2.94 -4.66
CA ALA A 209 27.25 3.75 -3.49
C ALA A 209 27.29 5.23 -3.86
N GLY A 210 26.29 6.00 -3.45
CA GLY A 210 26.44 7.45 -3.32
C GLY A 210 26.74 7.77 -1.87
N SER A 211 27.96 8.20 -1.55
CA SER A 211 28.34 8.66 -0.21
C SER A 211 28.11 10.16 -0.03
N THR A 212 28.13 10.63 1.22
CA THR A 212 28.14 12.09 1.50
C THR A 212 29.36 12.78 0.89
N ALA A 213 30.51 12.08 0.83
CA ALA A 213 31.70 12.59 0.17
C ALA A 213 31.48 12.75 -1.34
N ASP A 214 30.80 11.78 -1.98
CA ASP A 214 30.43 11.86 -3.39
C ASP A 214 29.49 13.05 -3.62
N LEU A 215 28.46 13.22 -2.79
CA LEU A 215 27.56 14.36 -2.88
C LEU A 215 28.31 15.71 -2.77
N MET A 216 29.22 15.85 -1.81
CA MET A 216 30.02 17.09 -1.65
C MET A 216 30.98 17.29 -2.83
N SER A 217 31.56 16.22 -3.37
CA SER A 217 32.38 16.28 -4.57
C SER A 217 31.57 16.72 -5.78
N MET A 218 30.35 16.23 -5.94
CA MET A 218 29.45 16.61 -7.03
C MET A 218 28.95 18.05 -6.92
N ILE A 219 28.79 18.56 -5.70
CA ILE A 219 28.52 19.98 -5.45
C ILE A 219 29.76 20.80 -5.85
N ALA A 220 30.94 20.43 -5.36
CA ALA A 220 32.19 21.14 -5.63
C ALA A 220 32.58 21.15 -7.12
N SER A 221 32.27 20.07 -7.85
CA SER A 221 32.52 19.94 -9.28
C SER A 221 31.45 20.62 -10.16
N GLY A 222 30.39 21.18 -9.57
CA GLY A 222 29.26 21.78 -10.29
C GLY A 222 28.34 20.79 -10.98
N GLN A 223 28.50 19.49 -10.74
CA GLN A 223 27.58 18.44 -11.24
C GLN A 223 26.19 18.53 -10.59
N MET A 224 26.08 19.20 -9.44
CA MET A 224 24.82 19.40 -8.68
C MET A 224 24.43 20.88 -8.61
N LYS A 225 24.25 21.50 -9.78
CA LYS A 225 24.02 22.95 -9.91
C LYS A 225 22.57 23.40 -9.66
N ASP A 226 21.59 22.55 -9.96
CA ASP A 226 20.16 22.87 -9.87
C ASP A 226 19.30 21.61 -9.71
N GLU A 227 18.02 21.81 -9.39
CA GLU A 227 17.05 20.72 -9.22
C GLU A 227 16.89 19.88 -10.49
N ALA A 228 16.83 20.50 -11.67
CA ALA A 228 16.64 19.78 -12.93
C ALA A 228 17.78 18.79 -13.21
N THR A 229 19.03 19.20 -12.91
CA THR A 229 20.22 18.35 -13.05
C THR A 229 20.17 17.19 -12.06
N ALA A 230 19.79 17.45 -10.81
CA ALA A 230 19.62 16.41 -9.79
C ALA A 230 18.55 15.38 -10.19
N VAL A 231 17.42 15.86 -10.71
CA VAL A 231 16.32 15.01 -11.17
C VAL A 231 16.74 14.13 -12.34
N ALA A 232 17.43 14.71 -13.34
CA ALA A 232 17.94 13.96 -14.49
C ALA A 232 18.96 12.89 -14.07
N MET A 233 19.84 13.22 -13.12
CA MET A 233 20.81 12.28 -12.56
C MET A 233 20.13 11.11 -11.83
N MET A 234 19.17 11.40 -10.93
CA MET A 234 18.46 10.36 -10.18
C MET A 234 17.61 9.47 -11.10
N ALA A 235 16.99 10.04 -12.14
CA ALA A 235 16.34 9.29 -13.20
C ALA A 235 17.35 8.39 -13.94
N GLY A 236 18.53 8.91 -14.28
CA GLY A 236 19.62 8.14 -14.87
C GLY A 236 20.06 6.94 -14.03
N PHE A 237 20.21 7.11 -12.70
CA PHE A 237 20.52 6.01 -11.79
C PHE A 237 19.43 4.94 -11.76
N ASN A 238 18.16 5.34 -11.81
CA ASN A 238 17.06 4.40 -11.88
C ASN A 238 17.05 3.60 -13.19
N LYS A 239 17.44 4.21 -14.32
CA LYS A 239 17.65 3.49 -15.59
C LYS A 239 18.81 2.50 -15.51
N GLN A 240 19.94 2.91 -14.95
CA GLN A 240 21.11 2.02 -14.80
C GLN A 240 20.81 0.76 -13.98
N MET A 241 19.92 0.86 -13.00
CA MET A 241 19.47 -0.30 -12.23
C MET A 241 18.61 -1.28 -13.05
N VAL A 242 17.99 -0.85 -14.16
CA VAL A 242 17.32 -1.72 -15.14
C VAL A 242 18.34 -2.37 -16.08
N ASP A 243 19.42 -1.66 -16.40
CA ASP A 243 20.49 -2.12 -17.27
C ASP A 243 21.34 -3.22 -16.62
N ASN A 244 21.49 -3.16 -15.30
CA ASN A 244 22.20 -4.14 -14.50
C ASN A 244 21.34 -4.62 -13.31
N PRO A 245 20.30 -5.43 -13.54
CA PRO A 245 19.26 -5.70 -12.54
C PRO A 245 19.63 -6.84 -11.57
N LYS A 246 20.91 -7.09 -11.29
CA LYS A 246 21.38 -8.25 -10.52
C LYS A 246 20.77 -8.37 -9.13
N PHE A 247 20.61 -7.25 -8.42
CA PHE A 247 19.90 -7.21 -7.14
C PHE A 247 18.48 -7.77 -7.25
N TYR A 248 17.81 -7.44 -8.34
CA TYR A 248 16.42 -7.82 -8.57
C TYR A 248 16.29 -9.24 -9.11
N VAL A 249 17.30 -9.77 -9.81
CA VAL A 249 17.39 -11.21 -10.12
C VAL A 249 17.43 -12.01 -8.81
N GLN A 250 18.37 -11.68 -7.92
CA GLN A 250 18.49 -12.37 -6.61
C GLN A 250 17.21 -12.22 -5.78
N LEU A 251 16.62 -11.02 -5.75
CA LEU A 251 15.34 -10.79 -5.05
C LEU A 251 14.25 -11.75 -5.56
N MET A 252 14.12 -11.88 -6.89
CA MET A 252 13.06 -12.70 -7.48
C MET A 252 13.31 -14.21 -7.33
N GLU A 253 14.58 -14.64 -7.29
CA GLU A 253 14.98 -16.00 -6.91
C GLU A 253 14.58 -16.30 -5.46
N LEU A 254 14.92 -15.40 -4.52
CA LEU A 254 14.58 -15.55 -3.10
C LEU A 254 13.08 -15.62 -2.90
N LEU A 255 12.31 -14.76 -3.58
CA LEU A 255 10.85 -14.75 -3.53
C LEU A 255 10.21 -16.02 -4.11
N ASN A 256 10.89 -16.70 -5.04
CA ASN A 256 10.40 -17.96 -5.60
C ASN A 256 10.61 -19.17 -4.69
N ASP A 257 11.38 -19.04 -3.60
CA ASP A 257 11.54 -20.08 -2.59
C ASP A 257 10.52 -19.86 -1.44
N PRO A 258 9.56 -20.78 -1.23
CA PRO A 258 8.58 -20.69 -0.14
C PRO A 258 9.20 -20.57 1.26
N ASN A 259 10.43 -21.02 1.46
CA ASN A 259 11.11 -20.93 2.75
C ASN A 259 11.50 -19.49 3.12
N ASN A 260 11.52 -18.58 2.13
CA ASN A 260 11.84 -17.17 2.33
C ASN A 260 10.59 -16.29 2.49
N ILE A 261 9.38 -16.86 2.51
CA ILE A 261 8.14 -16.09 2.72
C ILE A 261 8.21 -15.34 4.06
N GLY A 262 7.83 -14.05 4.02
CA GLY A 262 8.19 -13.10 5.07
C GLY A 262 9.55 -12.52 4.74
N LEU A 263 9.61 -11.64 3.74
CA LEU A 263 10.84 -11.04 3.25
C LEU A 263 10.79 -9.53 3.44
N VAL A 264 11.86 -8.95 3.97
CA VAL A 264 12.12 -7.51 3.93
C VAL A 264 13.27 -7.23 2.98
N GLN A 265 13.12 -6.18 2.16
CA GLN A 265 14.21 -5.62 1.35
C GLN A 265 14.48 -4.17 1.77
N HIS A 266 15.75 -3.77 1.79
CA HIS A 266 16.10 -2.39 2.14
C HIS A 266 17.40 -1.92 1.48
N CYS A 267 17.63 -0.62 1.59
CA CYS A 267 18.87 0.07 1.29
C CYS A 267 19.03 1.19 2.33
N THR A 268 19.99 2.09 2.18
CA THR A 268 20.27 3.15 3.17
C THR A 268 19.05 3.99 3.55
N ALA A 269 18.27 4.45 2.57
CA ALA A 269 17.10 5.30 2.84
C ALA A 269 15.75 4.63 2.47
N GLY A 270 15.80 3.42 1.92
CA GLY A 270 14.60 2.71 1.47
C GLY A 270 13.86 3.39 0.30
N LYS A 271 14.56 4.20 -0.49
CA LYS A 271 14.00 5.05 -1.56
C LYS A 271 14.20 4.44 -2.94
N ASP A 272 15.42 4.49 -3.47
CA ASP A 272 15.72 4.22 -4.88
C ASP A 272 15.86 2.71 -5.17
N ARG A 273 16.95 2.08 -4.71
CA ARG A 273 17.17 0.62 -4.83
C ARG A 273 15.98 -0.19 -4.31
N THR A 274 15.51 0.13 -3.10
CA THR A 274 14.34 -0.51 -2.50
C THR A 274 13.03 -0.16 -3.20
N GLY A 275 12.90 1.06 -3.73
CA GLY A 275 11.70 1.49 -4.45
C GLY A 275 11.53 0.78 -5.77
N LEU A 276 12.60 0.67 -6.55
CA LEU A 276 12.59 -0.10 -7.78
C LEU A 276 12.38 -1.60 -7.49
N GLY A 277 13.02 -2.16 -6.47
CA GLY A 277 12.76 -3.54 -6.04
C GLY A 277 11.30 -3.77 -5.63
N SER A 278 10.70 -2.83 -4.91
CA SER A 278 9.27 -2.91 -4.53
C SER A 278 8.35 -2.78 -5.74
N ALA A 279 8.69 -1.89 -6.69
CA ALA A 279 7.96 -1.74 -7.93
C ALA A 279 7.98 -3.03 -8.77
N ILE A 280 9.15 -3.66 -8.91
CA ILE A 280 9.32 -4.92 -9.62
C ILE A 280 8.45 -6.02 -9.00
N ILE A 281 8.45 -6.16 -7.66
CA ILE A 281 7.59 -7.13 -6.96
C ILE A 281 6.12 -6.88 -7.29
N LEU A 282 5.64 -5.65 -7.12
CA LEU A 282 4.22 -5.33 -7.30
C LEU A 282 3.77 -5.53 -8.76
N LEU A 283 4.60 -5.14 -9.73
CA LEU A 283 4.36 -5.38 -11.17
C LEU A 283 4.37 -6.88 -11.51
N ALA A 284 5.28 -7.66 -10.91
CA ALA A 284 5.30 -9.11 -11.08
C ALA A 284 4.03 -9.77 -10.53
N LEU A 285 3.48 -9.26 -9.42
CA LEU A 285 2.21 -9.70 -8.86
C LEU A 285 0.98 -9.21 -9.64
N GLY A 286 1.15 -8.25 -10.55
CA GLY A 286 0.08 -7.74 -11.42
C GLY A 286 -0.67 -6.53 -10.84
N VAL A 287 -0.04 -5.79 -9.93
CA VAL A 287 -0.52 -4.46 -9.50
C VAL A 287 -0.27 -3.46 -10.63
N ASP A 288 -1.20 -2.54 -10.86
CA ASP A 288 -1.10 -1.55 -11.94
C ASP A 288 -0.01 -0.50 -11.66
N GLU A 289 0.56 0.06 -12.73
CA GLU A 289 1.67 1.02 -12.66
C GLU A 289 1.35 2.27 -11.82
N LYS A 290 0.09 2.74 -11.84
CA LYS A 290 -0.31 3.91 -11.06
C LYS A 290 -0.25 3.61 -9.57
N THR A 291 -0.79 2.47 -9.14
CA THR A 291 -0.72 2.02 -7.74
C THR A 291 0.72 1.80 -7.29
N VAL A 292 1.57 1.25 -8.16
CA VAL A 292 3.01 1.07 -7.89
C VAL A 292 3.72 2.41 -7.69
N MET A 293 3.44 3.39 -8.56
CA MET A 293 3.98 4.74 -8.41
C MET A 293 3.49 5.41 -7.13
N ASP A 294 2.22 5.22 -6.77
CA ASP A 294 1.65 5.78 -5.54
C ASP A 294 2.36 5.21 -4.28
N ASP A 295 2.69 3.90 -4.23
CA ASP A 295 3.52 3.33 -3.13
C ASP A 295 4.94 3.92 -3.10
N TYR A 296 5.55 4.07 -4.27
CA TYR A 296 6.90 4.61 -4.39
C TYR A 296 7.00 6.00 -3.76
N LEU A 297 6.02 6.87 -4.06
CA LEU A 297 5.92 8.24 -3.56
C LEU A 297 5.62 8.33 -2.06
N LEU A 298 5.11 7.26 -1.41
CA LEU A 298 4.93 7.25 0.05
C LEU A 298 6.26 7.45 0.81
N SER A 299 7.40 7.20 0.16
CA SER A 299 8.71 7.49 0.76
C SER A 299 8.86 8.97 1.14
N ASN A 300 8.25 9.89 0.39
CA ASN A 300 8.23 11.32 0.75
C ASN A 300 7.40 11.59 2.01
N VAL A 301 6.30 10.86 2.19
CA VAL A 301 5.42 11.00 3.35
C VAL A 301 6.13 10.46 4.60
N TYR A 302 6.66 9.24 4.52
CA TYR A 302 7.25 8.58 5.68
C TYR A 302 8.59 9.16 6.11
N ARG A 303 9.32 9.79 5.18
CA ARG A 303 10.60 10.46 5.47
C ARG A 303 10.49 11.97 5.65
N ALA A 304 9.29 12.56 5.59
CA ALA A 304 9.11 14.01 5.58
C ALA A 304 9.84 14.72 6.73
N GLU A 305 9.72 14.22 7.96
CA GLU A 305 10.38 14.82 9.12
C GLU A 305 11.91 14.69 9.08
N ALA A 306 12.41 13.49 8.75
CA ALA A 306 13.84 13.23 8.63
C ALA A 306 14.47 14.09 7.53
N ASN A 307 13.83 14.17 6.37
CA ASN A 307 14.26 15.00 5.25
C ASN A 307 14.23 16.49 5.63
N LYS A 308 13.19 16.97 6.31
CA LYS A 308 13.12 18.36 6.78
C LYS A 308 14.33 18.73 7.65
N LYS A 309 14.64 17.91 8.67
CA LYS A 309 15.80 18.14 9.57
C LYS A 309 17.12 18.16 8.79
N ALA A 310 17.28 17.22 7.85
CA ALA A 310 18.49 17.15 7.03
C ALA A 310 18.64 18.36 6.09
N ILE A 311 17.55 18.83 5.48
CA ILE A 311 17.54 20.04 4.64
C ILE A 311 17.87 21.29 5.44
N GLU A 312 17.33 21.42 6.67
CA GLU A 312 17.67 22.54 7.56
C GLU A 312 19.18 22.57 7.88
N ALA A 313 19.79 21.40 8.14
CA ALA A 313 21.23 21.30 8.33
C ALA A 313 22.04 21.68 7.08
N VAL A 314 21.58 21.28 5.89
CA VAL A 314 22.20 21.67 4.61
C VAL A 314 22.16 23.19 4.41
N LYS A 315 21.00 23.83 4.66
CA LYS A 315 20.84 25.29 4.54
C LYS A 315 21.75 26.09 5.49
N ALA A 316 22.20 25.49 6.59
CA ALA A 316 23.17 26.10 7.48
C ALA A 316 24.56 26.24 6.82
N GLN A 317 24.93 25.29 5.95
CA GLN A 317 26.26 25.17 5.34
C GLN A 317 26.31 25.65 3.88
N VAL A 318 25.23 25.46 3.12
CA VAL A 318 25.12 25.80 1.71
C VAL A 318 24.22 27.02 1.54
N LYS A 319 24.74 28.09 0.93
CA LYS A 319 24.00 29.35 0.69
C LYS A 319 23.37 29.45 -0.68
N ASP A 320 23.83 28.67 -1.66
CA ASP A 320 23.25 28.64 -2.99
C ASP A 320 21.89 27.90 -2.96
N GLU A 321 20.81 28.64 -3.22
CA GLU A 321 19.45 28.12 -3.19
C GLU A 321 19.20 27.05 -4.26
N ASN A 322 19.88 27.11 -5.41
CA ASN A 322 19.75 26.11 -6.47
C ASN A 322 20.37 24.78 -6.03
N VAL A 323 21.52 24.83 -5.36
CA VAL A 323 22.17 23.64 -4.79
C VAL A 323 21.31 23.05 -3.66
N VAL A 324 20.69 23.89 -2.83
CA VAL A 324 19.76 23.43 -1.80
C VAL A 324 18.54 22.74 -2.41
N ALA A 325 17.97 23.27 -3.50
CA ALA A 325 16.88 22.64 -4.23
C ALA A 325 17.31 21.29 -4.82
N ALA A 326 18.50 21.23 -5.40
CA ALA A 326 19.09 20.00 -5.94
C ALA A 326 19.24 18.89 -4.88
N ILE A 327 19.79 19.22 -3.71
CA ILE A 327 19.92 18.29 -2.58
C ILE A 327 18.54 17.87 -2.05
N THR A 328 17.60 18.82 -1.97
CA THR A 328 16.22 18.55 -1.53
C THR A 328 15.55 17.50 -2.44
N ALA A 329 15.72 17.62 -3.76
CA ALA A 329 15.20 16.64 -4.72
C ALA A 329 15.79 15.24 -4.52
N MET A 330 17.09 15.13 -4.23
CA MET A 330 17.75 13.83 -3.95
C MET A 330 17.34 13.21 -2.61
N MET A 331 16.99 14.03 -1.62
CA MET A 331 16.53 13.54 -0.32
C MET A 331 15.13 12.91 -0.41
N GLY A 332 14.28 13.42 -1.29
CA GLY A 332 12.98 12.84 -1.61
C GLY A 332 13.04 11.76 -2.69
N VAL A 333 11.88 11.48 -3.27
CA VAL A 333 11.68 10.76 -4.51
C VAL A 333 10.75 11.55 -5.42
N GLN A 334 10.96 11.52 -6.73
CA GLN A 334 10.06 12.13 -7.71
C GLN A 334 9.56 11.09 -8.72
N LYS A 335 8.41 11.33 -9.36
CA LYS A 335 7.78 10.38 -10.30
C LYS A 335 8.74 10.02 -11.43
N GLU A 336 9.47 11.02 -11.90
CA GLU A 336 10.49 10.99 -12.93
C GLU A 336 11.54 9.91 -12.68
N PHE A 337 11.85 9.61 -11.42
CA PHE A 337 12.89 8.63 -11.07
C PHE A 337 12.42 7.21 -11.40
N LEU A 338 11.28 6.81 -10.85
CA LEU A 338 10.74 5.47 -11.10
C LEU A 338 10.17 5.36 -12.53
N GLN A 339 9.59 6.43 -13.07
CA GLN A 339 9.09 6.44 -14.45
C GLN A 339 10.23 6.19 -15.43
N ALA A 340 11.41 6.78 -15.21
CA ALA A 340 12.57 6.51 -16.04
C ALA A 340 12.97 5.02 -16.04
N ALA A 341 12.88 4.31 -14.92
CA ALA A 341 13.10 2.87 -14.87
C ALA A 341 12.01 2.09 -15.64
N ILE A 342 10.74 2.42 -15.43
CA ILE A 342 9.61 1.78 -16.13
C ILE A 342 9.73 1.98 -17.65
N ASP A 343 10.09 3.18 -18.08
CA ASP A 343 10.30 3.50 -19.49
C ASP A 343 11.50 2.74 -20.06
N GLU A 344 12.60 2.61 -19.30
CA GLU A 344 13.76 1.82 -19.71
C GLU A 344 13.42 0.33 -19.87
N MET A 345 12.63 -0.24 -18.95
CA MET A 345 12.13 -1.62 -19.06
C MET A 345 11.35 -1.80 -20.37
N LYS A 346 10.44 -0.87 -20.68
CA LYS A 346 9.62 -0.91 -21.89
C LYS A 346 10.47 -0.69 -23.16
N ALA A 347 11.41 0.25 -23.13
CA ALA A 347 12.26 0.57 -24.27
C ALA A 347 13.18 -0.59 -24.65
N LYS A 348 13.81 -1.25 -23.66
CA LYS A 348 14.76 -2.35 -23.92
C LYS A 348 14.12 -3.70 -24.17
N TYR A 349 13.03 -3.99 -23.48
CA TYR A 349 12.43 -5.32 -23.50
C TYR A 349 11.08 -5.37 -24.23
N GLY A 350 10.52 -4.22 -24.61
CA GLY A 350 9.23 -4.08 -25.31
C GLY A 350 8.02 -4.04 -24.38
N SER A 351 8.13 -4.59 -23.17
CA SER A 351 7.08 -4.54 -22.14
C SER A 351 7.65 -4.88 -20.76
N ILE A 352 6.90 -4.58 -19.71
CA ILE A 352 7.24 -4.99 -18.34
C ILE A 352 7.29 -6.53 -18.22
N ASP A 353 6.36 -7.24 -18.85
CA ASP A 353 6.33 -8.70 -18.85
C ASP A 353 7.58 -9.29 -19.51
N SER A 354 8.03 -8.71 -20.63
CA SER A 354 9.27 -9.11 -21.29
C SER A 354 10.51 -8.77 -20.46
N PHE A 355 10.50 -7.68 -19.69
CA PHE A 355 11.59 -7.38 -18.75
C PHE A 355 11.65 -8.41 -17.62
N LEU A 356 10.51 -8.78 -17.02
CA LEU A 356 10.46 -9.83 -16.00
C LEU A 356 11.01 -11.17 -16.54
N GLU A 357 10.62 -11.56 -17.75
CA GLU A 357 11.05 -12.83 -18.35
C GLU A 357 12.50 -12.81 -18.83
N LYS A 358 12.89 -11.81 -19.63
CA LYS A 358 14.21 -11.79 -20.29
C LYS A 358 15.27 -11.03 -19.49
N GLY A 359 14.87 -9.98 -18.78
CA GLY A 359 15.77 -9.15 -17.98
C GLY A 359 16.04 -9.72 -16.59
N LEU A 360 15.01 -10.28 -15.95
CA LEU A 360 15.14 -10.90 -14.62
C LEU A 360 15.21 -12.43 -14.65
N GLY A 361 14.97 -13.07 -15.79
CA GLY A 361 14.96 -14.53 -15.92
C GLY A 361 13.73 -15.21 -15.33
N ILE A 362 12.66 -14.47 -15.00
CA ILE A 362 11.47 -15.02 -14.34
C ILE A 362 10.50 -15.57 -15.37
N THR A 363 10.47 -16.90 -15.48
CA THR A 363 9.57 -17.60 -16.37
C THR A 363 8.10 -17.34 -16.00
N LYS A 364 7.20 -17.57 -16.96
CA LYS A 364 5.75 -17.49 -16.70
C LYS A 364 5.29 -18.41 -15.57
N GLN A 365 5.91 -19.57 -15.43
CA GLN A 365 5.59 -20.53 -14.37
C GLN A 365 6.04 -20.03 -12.99
N GLU A 366 7.24 -19.47 -12.88
CA GLU A 366 7.73 -18.84 -11.65
C GLU A 366 6.88 -17.63 -11.27
N ARG A 367 6.52 -16.77 -12.23
CA ARG A 367 5.61 -15.66 -11.97
C ARG A 367 4.24 -16.13 -11.47
N ALA A 368 3.69 -17.20 -12.04
CA ALA A 368 2.45 -17.79 -11.55
C ALA A 368 2.59 -18.34 -10.12
N LYS A 369 3.73 -18.98 -9.80
CA LYS A 369 4.07 -19.43 -8.44
C LYS A 369 4.14 -18.26 -7.46
N LEU A 370 4.81 -17.17 -7.81
CA LEU A 370 4.85 -15.94 -7.01
C LEU A 370 3.44 -15.42 -6.72
N LYS A 371 2.59 -15.29 -7.75
CA LYS A 371 1.20 -14.87 -7.57
C LYS A 371 0.45 -15.80 -6.62
N ALA A 372 0.57 -17.12 -6.74
CA ALA A 372 -0.08 -18.07 -5.83
C ALA A 372 0.39 -17.91 -4.36
N MET A 373 1.67 -17.63 -4.14
CA MET A 373 2.23 -17.46 -2.80
C MET A 373 1.82 -16.12 -2.19
N TYR A 374 1.85 -15.03 -2.95
CA TYR A 374 1.77 -13.66 -2.43
C TYR A 374 0.45 -12.93 -2.73
N THR A 375 -0.53 -13.55 -3.40
CA THR A 375 -1.86 -12.95 -3.62
C THR A 375 -3.00 -13.84 -3.13
N GLU A 376 -4.09 -13.22 -2.68
CA GLU A 376 -5.31 -13.85 -2.17
C GLU A 376 -6.59 -13.30 -2.79
#